data_AF-A0A934E8R3-F1
#
_entry.id   AF-A0A934E8R3-F1
#
_cell.length_a   1.000
_cell.length_b   1.000
_cell.length_c   1.000
_cell.angle_alpha   90.00
_cell.angle_beta   90.00
_cell.angle_gamma   90.00
#
_symmetry.space_group_name_H-M   'P 1'
#
loop_
_entity.id
_entity.type
_entity.pdbx_description
1 polymer ?
#
loop_
_entity_poly.entity_id
_entity_poly.type
_entity_poly.pdbx_seq_one_letter_code
_entity_poly.pdbx_strand_id
1 'polypeptide(L)'
;MVQSVTWKIGGEAGFGIMASGTMLCRAFSRAGYHIFATNEYPSLIRGGHNLVTVRIATEKFEAMNRDVHILVALNKETVDLHKQELSEGALVLYDPKDGEWNANDFSKKVVLVAVPLKDLVQQGRGEPVMRNTVALGATVALLGADFEALASVIRDQFRKKGDEVVSQNIAIAKAGYDHVKQTLGTETSMYLDEVQKKEDQLVINASEAVGVGGVRAGLKFAAIYPMTPINALITYLADHAKQFGIVYKQPEDEIAGINMAIGASLGGVRSMVATSGGGFALMVEGLSWCGMIEVPLVIDLGMRVGPSTGMPTYTEQGELQFVIHAGHGEFPRIVLAPADAVEAYSLTIDAFNLADRYQIPVFVLTDKYLNESQWCVPKSSFSGDVVIDRGKLVKESDLPTDGSFKRYDLSVPDGISPRSVPGMKNGFFYANSYEHDEVGHVTEDVSKRIAMAGKRFKKFEAIARDGRPPTVFGDPEAEITFVSWGSSRGPILEAIKLLQAKGKSARLVHFSWIYPFPANAANKLLSAGTRLIDIEQNAMGQLALLIREHTGIFIREKLLKYDGRPLYPEEIVERVS
;
A
#
# COMPACT_ATOMS: atom_id res chain seq x y z
N MET A 1 26.39 -13.06 -15.91
CA MET A 1 25.74 -12.53 -14.70
C MET A 1 24.76 -11.45 -15.11
N VAL A 2 23.79 -11.13 -14.26
CA VAL A 2 22.70 -10.19 -14.55
C VAL A 2 22.50 -9.22 -13.38
N GLN A 3 22.06 -8.00 -13.69
CA GLN A 3 21.83 -6.95 -12.69
C GLN A 3 20.41 -6.95 -12.11
N SER A 4 19.46 -7.58 -12.79
CA SER A 4 18.06 -7.69 -12.38
C SER A 4 17.47 -9.01 -12.85
N VAL A 5 16.65 -9.63 -12.02
CA VAL A 5 15.90 -10.85 -12.32
C VAL A 5 14.46 -10.69 -11.85
N THR A 6 13.54 -11.23 -12.63
CA THR A 6 12.13 -11.36 -12.26
C THR A 6 11.81 -12.83 -12.11
N TRP A 7 11.56 -13.22 -10.87
CA TRP A 7 11.25 -14.58 -10.46
C TRP A 7 9.75 -14.70 -10.21
N LYS A 8 9.10 -15.70 -10.80
CA LYS A 8 7.68 -15.97 -10.63
C LYS A 8 7.49 -17.39 -10.14
N ILE A 9 6.71 -17.56 -9.08
CA ILE A 9 6.27 -18.87 -8.60
C ILE A 9 4.77 -18.99 -8.71
N GLY A 10 4.30 -20.14 -9.19
CA GLY A 10 2.87 -20.42 -9.36
C GLY A 10 2.48 -21.81 -8.88
N GLY A 11 1.19 -21.95 -8.55
CA GLY A 11 0.55 -23.22 -8.25
C GLY A 11 -0.74 -23.03 -7.45
N GLU A 12 -1.34 -24.14 -7.03
CA GLU A 12 -2.62 -24.10 -6.32
C GLU A 12 -2.54 -23.47 -4.92
N ALA A 13 -3.66 -22.89 -4.49
CA ALA A 13 -3.83 -22.45 -3.11
C ALA A 13 -3.55 -23.60 -2.13
N GLY A 14 -2.62 -23.37 -1.19
CA GLY A 14 -2.12 -24.37 -0.25
C GLY A 14 -0.69 -24.83 -0.52
N PHE A 15 -0.10 -24.55 -1.69
CA PHE A 15 1.30 -24.90 -2.00
C PHE A 15 2.35 -23.94 -1.41
N GLY A 16 1.96 -23.03 -0.52
CA GLY A 16 2.90 -22.12 0.14
C GLY A 16 3.52 -21.07 -0.77
N ILE A 17 2.84 -20.69 -1.87
CA ILE A 17 3.31 -19.70 -2.87
C ILE A 17 3.69 -18.36 -2.20
N MET A 18 2.78 -17.76 -1.42
CA MET A 18 2.99 -16.49 -0.71
C MET A 18 4.17 -16.53 0.26
N ALA A 19 4.26 -17.61 1.05
CA ALA A 19 5.35 -17.81 2.00
C ALA A 19 6.70 -17.91 1.27
N SER A 20 6.72 -18.55 0.10
CA SER A 20 7.92 -18.71 -0.71
C SER A 20 8.45 -17.38 -1.22
N GLY A 21 7.57 -16.56 -1.81
CA GLY A 21 7.95 -15.22 -2.26
C GLY A 21 8.47 -14.34 -1.11
N THR A 22 7.81 -14.37 0.06
CA THR A 22 8.26 -13.61 1.24
C THR A 22 9.63 -14.09 1.74
N MET A 23 9.87 -15.41 1.78
CA MET A 23 11.17 -15.95 2.18
C MET A 23 12.27 -15.58 1.19
N LEU A 24 11.99 -15.62 -0.12
CA LEU A 24 12.92 -15.18 -1.15
C LEU A 24 13.27 -13.69 -0.98
N CYS A 25 12.25 -12.85 -0.80
CA CYS A 25 12.44 -11.41 -0.54
C CYS A 25 13.36 -11.18 0.66
N ARG A 26 13.13 -11.86 1.79
CA ARG A 26 13.95 -11.74 2.99
C ARG A 26 15.38 -12.24 2.77
N ALA A 27 15.58 -13.32 2.02
CA ALA A 27 16.91 -13.87 1.77
C ALA A 27 17.77 -12.89 0.97
N PHE A 28 17.24 -12.35 -0.14
CA PHE A 28 17.96 -11.41 -0.99
C PHE A 28 18.07 -10.01 -0.38
N SER A 29 17.06 -9.55 0.36
CA SER A 29 17.14 -8.31 1.14
C SER A 29 18.26 -8.34 2.18
N ARG A 30 18.45 -9.48 2.88
CA ARG A 30 19.57 -9.68 3.82
C ARG A 30 20.94 -9.66 3.15
N ALA A 31 21.01 -10.14 1.91
CA ALA A 31 22.23 -10.12 1.12
C ALA A 31 22.55 -8.73 0.53
N GLY A 32 21.65 -7.75 0.66
CA GLY A 32 21.87 -6.36 0.23
C GLY A 32 21.22 -5.99 -1.11
N TYR A 33 20.41 -6.87 -1.70
CA TYR A 33 19.70 -6.60 -2.94
C TYR A 33 18.44 -5.76 -2.71
N HIS A 34 18.04 -5.03 -3.75
CA HIS A 34 16.73 -4.40 -3.82
C HIS A 34 15.70 -5.42 -4.29
N ILE A 35 14.58 -5.51 -3.58
CA ILE A 35 13.47 -6.40 -3.97
C ILE A 35 12.14 -5.66 -4.00
N PHE A 36 11.25 -6.19 -4.83
CA PHE A 36 9.86 -5.81 -4.88
C PHE A 36 9.06 -7.05 -5.27
N ALA A 37 8.01 -7.36 -4.52
CA ALA A 37 7.15 -8.51 -4.80
C ALA A 37 5.70 -8.11 -4.95
N THR A 38 5.03 -8.73 -5.90
CA THR A 38 3.59 -8.62 -6.12
C THR A 38 2.95 -10.01 -6.06
N ASN A 39 1.69 -10.05 -5.68
CA ASN A 39 0.92 -11.28 -5.59
C ASN A 39 -0.41 -11.17 -6.34
N GLU A 40 -0.82 -12.28 -6.95
CA GLU A 40 -2.17 -12.41 -7.51
C GLU A 40 -2.75 -13.76 -7.10
N TYR A 41 -4.02 -13.75 -6.74
CA TYR A 41 -4.77 -14.93 -6.37
C TYR A 41 -6.27 -14.68 -6.63
N PRO A 42 -7.03 -15.71 -7.00
CA PRO A 42 -8.48 -15.60 -7.10
C PRO A 42 -9.08 -15.44 -5.70
N SER A 43 -10.32 -14.94 -5.64
CA SER A 43 -11.09 -14.88 -4.39
C SER A 43 -11.61 -16.27 -3.98
N LEU A 44 -10.70 -17.24 -3.79
CA LEU A 44 -10.96 -18.63 -3.42
C LEU A 44 -10.05 -19.03 -2.24
N ILE A 45 -10.60 -19.77 -1.27
CA ILE A 45 -9.85 -20.25 -0.10
C ILE A 45 -9.03 -21.51 -0.44
N ARG A 46 -9.55 -22.38 -1.32
CA ARG A 46 -8.90 -23.61 -1.77
C ARG A 46 -9.01 -23.75 -3.29
N GLY A 47 -7.97 -24.32 -3.90
CA GLY A 47 -7.84 -24.41 -5.35
C GLY A 47 -7.60 -23.05 -6.00
N GLY A 48 -7.66 -23.04 -7.33
CA GLY A 48 -7.30 -21.86 -8.13
C GLY A 48 -5.79 -21.62 -8.19
N HIS A 49 -5.38 -20.83 -9.16
CA HIS A 49 -3.97 -20.55 -9.43
C HIS A 49 -3.50 -19.30 -8.68
N ASN A 50 -2.55 -19.47 -7.76
CA ASN A 50 -1.94 -18.40 -7.00
C ASN A 50 -0.53 -18.13 -7.53
N LEU A 51 -0.14 -16.86 -7.56
CA LEU A 51 1.18 -16.45 -8.00
C LEU A 51 1.82 -15.40 -7.09
N VAL A 52 3.14 -15.48 -7.00
CA VAL A 52 3.97 -14.38 -6.52
C VAL A 52 5.05 -14.11 -7.54
N THR A 53 5.24 -12.83 -7.85
CA THR A 53 6.34 -12.34 -8.68
C THR A 53 7.26 -11.51 -7.81
N VAL A 54 8.56 -11.74 -7.91
CA VAL A 54 9.61 -11.02 -7.16
C VAL A 54 10.61 -10.51 -8.18
N ARG A 55 10.80 -9.19 -8.23
CA ARG A 55 11.93 -8.57 -8.91
C ARG A 55 13.06 -8.38 -7.91
N ILE A 56 14.25 -8.83 -8.27
CA ILE A 56 15.49 -8.73 -7.49
C ILE A 56 16.49 -7.98 -8.35
N ALA A 57 17.11 -6.93 -7.82
CA ALA A 57 18.10 -6.17 -8.56
C ALA A 57 19.24 -5.68 -7.67
N THR A 58 20.39 -5.41 -8.30
CA THR A 58 21.56 -4.82 -7.64
C THR A 58 21.38 -3.32 -7.39
N GLU A 59 20.60 -2.66 -8.22
CA GLU A 59 20.29 -1.23 -8.13
C GLU A 59 18.83 -0.99 -7.73
N LYS A 60 18.55 0.19 -7.15
CA LYS A 60 17.20 0.57 -6.78
C LYS A 60 16.31 0.73 -8.02
N PHE A 61 15.11 0.19 -7.93
CA PHE A 61 14.05 0.35 -8.92
C PHE A 61 12.72 0.67 -8.23
N GLU A 62 11.75 1.16 -9.00
CA GLU A 62 10.51 1.71 -8.43
C GLU A 62 9.26 0.84 -8.71
N ALA A 63 9.33 -0.15 -9.61
CA ALA A 63 8.19 -1.01 -9.93
C ALA A 63 8.56 -2.39 -10.52
N MET A 64 7.56 -3.27 -10.59
CA MET A 64 7.61 -4.55 -11.31
C MET A 64 7.64 -4.33 -12.82
N ASN A 65 8.42 -5.13 -13.54
CA ASN A 65 8.44 -5.22 -15.00
C ASN A 65 7.56 -6.38 -15.48
N ARG A 66 7.20 -6.41 -16.77
CA ARG A 66 6.35 -7.48 -17.32
C ARG A 66 7.13 -8.79 -17.55
N ASP A 67 8.42 -8.66 -17.84
CA ASP A 67 9.30 -9.77 -18.20
C ASP A 67 9.54 -10.77 -17.06
N VAL A 68 9.42 -12.07 -17.34
CA VAL A 68 9.71 -13.17 -16.39
C VAL A 68 10.98 -13.92 -16.81
N HIS A 69 11.98 -13.86 -15.94
CA HIS A 69 13.30 -14.46 -16.16
C HIS A 69 13.43 -15.87 -15.59
N ILE A 70 12.73 -16.15 -14.48
CA ILE A 70 12.67 -17.48 -13.86
C ILE A 70 11.21 -17.79 -13.52
N LEU A 71 10.68 -18.87 -14.08
CA LEU A 71 9.37 -19.41 -13.73
C LEU A 71 9.53 -20.70 -12.92
N VAL A 72 9.08 -20.67 -11.67
CA VAL A 72 8.97 -21.83 -10.79
C VAL A 72 7.55 -22.37 -10.84
N ALA A 73 7.38 -23.46 -11.58
CA ALA A 73 6.10 -24.14 -11.75
C ALA A 73 5.96 -25.29 -10.75
N LEU A 74 5.04 -25.13 -9.79
CA LEU A 74 4.68 -26.22 -8.88
C LEU A 74 3.57 -27.12 -9.46
N ASN A 75 3.02 -26.82 -10.62
CA ASN A 75 2.10 -27.69 -11.33
C ASN A 75 2.16 -27.37 -12.84
N LYS A 76 1.53 -28.23 -13.65
CA LYS A 76 1.43 -28.05 -15.10
C LYS A 76 0.75 -26.72 -15.48
N GLU A 77 -0.34 -26.38 -14.79
CA GLU A 77 -1.14 -25.18 -15.04
C GLU A 77 -0.29 -23.90 -15.00
N THR A 78 0.68 -23.81 -14.09
CA THR A 78 1.59 -22.65 -13.99
C THR A 78 2.35 -22.40 -15.28
N VAL A 79 2.86 -23.46 -15.92
CA VAL A 79 3.58 -23.31 -17.20
C VAL A 79 2.62 -22.90 -18.30
N ASP A 80 1.46 -23.55 -18.37
CA ASP A 80 0.47 -23.31 -19.42
C ASP A 80 -0.05 -21.87 -19.40
N LEU A 81 -0.26 -21.29 -18.21
CA LEU A 81 -0.71 -19.91 -18.02
C LEU A 81 0.36 -18.86 -18.30
N HIS A 82 1.63 -19.11 -17.91
CA HIS A 82 2.66 -18.06 -17.90
C HIS A 82 3.75 -18.19 -18.96
N LYS A 83 3.73 -19.24 -19.81
CA LYS A 83 4.75 -19.44 -20.85
C LYS A 83 4.92 -18.27 -21.84
N GLN A 84 3.88 -17.44 -22.02
CA GLN A 84 3.95 -16.28 -22.91
C GLN A 84 4.60 -15.04 -22.27
N GLU A 85 4.77 -15.03 -20.96
CA GLU A 85 5.36 -13.91 -20.20
C GLU A 85 6.88 -14.04 -20.05
N LEU A 86 7.43 -15.19 -20.46
CA LEU A 86 8.85 -15.50 -20.32
C LEU A 86 9.70 -14.57 -21.19
N SER A 87 10.88 -14.23 -20.70
CA SER A 87 11.91 -13.53 -21.46
C SER A 87 12.72 -14.51 -22.32
N GLU A 88 13.44 -13.99 -23.32
CA GLU A 88 14.39 -14.82 -24.07
C GLU A 88 15.50 -15.32 -23.13
N GLY A 89 15.76 -16.63 -23.14
CA GLY A 89 16.70 -17.29 -22.23
C GLY A 89 16.15 -17.55 -20.82
N ALA A 90 14.84 -17.37 -20.58
CA ALA A 90 14.26 -17.60 -19.26
C ALA A 90 14.42 -19.06 -18.78
N LEU A 91 14.56 -19.23 -17.47
CA LEU A 91 14.64 -20.53 -16.82
C LEU A 91 13.24 -21.00 -16.40
N VAL A 92 12.87 -22.23 -16.76
CA VAL A 92 11.60 -22.85 -16.32
C VAL A 92 11.94 -24.00 -15.38
N LEU A 93 11.77 -23.80 -14.08
CA LEU A 93 11.97 -24.80 -13.04
C LEU A 93 10.67 -25.55 -12.80
N TYR A 94 10.69 -26.87 -12.95
CA TYR A 94 9.52 -27.72 -12.80
C TYR A 94 9.89 -29.12 -12.27
N ASP A 95 8.89 -29.85 -11.79
CA ASP A 95 9.01 -31.27 -11.46
C ASP A 95 8.73 -32.15 -12.70
N PRO A 96 9.64 -33.03 -13.12
CA PRO A 96 9.41 -33.95 -14.24
C PRO A 96 8.15 -34.84 -14.09
N LYS A 97 7.66 -35.04 -12.87
CA LYS A 97 6.41 -35.77 -12.59
C LYS A 97 5.15 -34.93 -12.79
N ASP A 98 5.26 -33.61 -13.00
CA ASP A 98 4.13 -32.73 -13.31
C ASP A 98 3.90 -32.57 -14.82
N GLY A 99 4.88 -32.95 -15.64
CA GLY A 99 4.77 -32.95 -17.10
C GLY A 99 6.12 -33.04 -17.80
N GLU A 100 6.07 -33.36 -19.09
CA GLU A 100 7.20 -33.23 -20.00
C GLU A 100 6.99 -32.03 -20.91
N TRP A 101 8.01 -31.19 -21.01
CA TRP A 101 8.03 -30.02 -21.88
C TRP A 101 9.28 -30.07 -22.75
N ASN A 102 9.18 -29.52 -23.95
CA ASN A 102 10.28 -29.31 -24.87
C ASN A 102 10.46 -27.81 -25.13
N ALA A 103 11.66 -27.40 -25.54
CA ALA A 103 11.94 -26.00 -25.85
C ALA A 103 11.00 -25.41 -26.93
N ASN A 104 10.47 -26.26 -27.82
CA ASN A 104 9.52 -25.86 -28.87
C ASN A 104 8.09 -25.59 -28.36
N ASP A 105 7.78 -25.91 -27.09
CA ASP A 105 6.47 -25.62 -26.49
C ASP A 105 6.31 -24.13 -26.10
N PHE A 106 7.39 -23.35 -26.24
CA PHE A 106 7.52 -21.96 -25.84
C PHE A 106 7.73 -21.05 -27.06
N SER A 107 7.19 -19.85 -27.00
CA SER A 107 7.29 -18.85 -28.09
C SER A 107 8.67 -18.18 -28.18
N LYS A 108 9.44 -18.23 -27.09
CA LYS A 108 10.80 -17.69 -26.95
C LYS A 108 11.74 -18.82 -26.53
N LYS A 109 13.05 -18.66 -26.75
CA LYS A 109 14.00 -19.69 -26.30
C LYS A 109 14.04 -19.70 -24.79
N VAL A 110 13.88 -20.88 -24.18
CA VAL A 110 13.92 -21.07 -22.73
C VAL A 110 14.87 -22.21 -22.37
N VAL A 111 15.32 -22.22 -21.12
CA VAL A 111 16.10 -23.31 -20.53
C VAL A 111 15.21 -24.05 -19.54
N LEU A 112 15.00 -25.34 -19.81
CA LEU A 112 14.22 -26.22 -18.95
C LEU A 112 15.09 -26.74 -17.80
N VAL A 113 14.66 -26.48 -16.57
CA VAL A 113 15.34 -26.85 -15.33
C VAL A 113 14.50 -27.91 -14.60
N ALA A 114 14.70 -29.16 -15.00
CA ALA A 114 14.05 -30.32 -14.39
C ALA A 114 14.63 -30.58 -12.99
N VAL A 115 13.84 -30.38 -11.94
CA VAL A 115 14.23 -30.67 -10.55
C VAL A 115 13.18 -31.62 -9.96
N PRO A 116 13.55 -32.80 -9.43
CA PRO A 116 12.58 -33.78 -8.93
C PRO A 116 12.02 -33.38 -7.55
N LEU A 117 11.23 -32.30 -7.51
CA LEU A 117 10.76 -31.64 -6.30
C LEU A 117 10.06 -32.62 -5.33
N LYS A 118 9.12 -33.42 -5.83
CA LYS A 118 8.36 -34.41 -5.04
C LYS A 118 9.27 -35.49 -4.45
N ASP A 119 10.27 -35.95 -5.20
CA ASP A 119 11.17 -37.00 -4.73
C ASP A 119 12.13 -36.48 -3.68
N LEU A 120 12.64 -35.26 -3.85
CA LEU A 120 13.51 -34.61 -2.85
C LEU A 120 12.75 -34.34 -1.54
N VAL A 121 11.46 -33.97 -1.61
CA VAL A 121 10.59 -33.87 -0.42
C VAL A 121 10.44 -35.23 0.26
N GLN A 122 10.15 -36.29 -0.49
CA GLN A 122 9.96 -37.64 0.06
C GLN A 122 11.25 -38.17 0.71
N GLN A 123 12.40 -37.95 0.09
CA GLN A 123 13.72 -38.32 0.65
C GLN A 123 13.99 -37.58 1.97
N GLY A 124 13.64 -36.30 2.04
CA GLY A 124 13.72 -35.48 3.26
C GLY A 124 12.61 -35.75 4.30
N ARG A 125 11.73 -36.74 4.04
CA ARG A 125 10.54 -37.06 4.86
C ARG A 125 9.64 -35.84 5.11
N GLY A 126 9.61 -34.90 4.16
CA GLY A 126 8.84 -33.67 4.26
C GLY A 126 7.38 -33.84 3.83
N GLU A 127 6.57 -32.86 4.20
CA GLU A 127 5.19 -32.76 3.73
C GLU A 127 5.13 -32.34 2.25
N PRO A 128 4.13 -32.78 1.47
CA PRO A 128 4.02 -32.46 0.03
C PRO A 128 4.11 -30.96 -0.30
N VAL A 129 3.64 -30.09 0.60
CA VAL A 129 3.74 -28.64 0.45
C VAL A 129 5.18 -28.16 0.32
N MET A 130 6.14 -28.84 0.96
CA MET A 130 7.56 -28.46 1.04
C MET A 130 8.33 -28.55 -0.28
N ARG A 131 7.66 -28.95 -1.36
CA ARG A 131 8.21 -28.81 -2.73
C ARG A 131 8.53 -27.35 -3.07
N ASN A 132 7.79 -26.41 -2.48
CA ASN A 132 8.10 -25.00 -2.55
C ASN A 132 9.45 -24.67 -1.90
N THR A 133 9.79 -25.32 -0.78
CA THR A 133 11.06 -25.19 -0.06
C THR A 133 12.22 -25.77 -0.89
N VAL A 134 12.02 -26.90 -1.55
CA VAL A 134 13.00 -27.45 -2.53
C VAL A 134 13.22 -26.45 -3.66
N ALA A 135 12.14 -25.92 -4.24
CA ALA A 135 12.22 -24.96 -5.34
C ALA A 135 12.90 -23.64 -4.95
N LEU A 136 12.75 -23.18 -3.71
CA LEU A 136 13.50 -22.04 -3.17
C LEU A 136 14.99 -22.32 -3.10
N GLY A 137 15.38 -23.49 -2.58
CA GLY A 137 16.79 -23.90 -2.55
C GLY A 137 17.42 -23.95 -3.94
N ALA A 138 16.70 -24.57 -4.88
CA ALA A 138 17.10 -24.61 -6.28
C ALA A 138 17.20 -23.20 -6.91
N THR A 139 16.25 -22.30 -6.61
CA THR A 139 16.27 -20.90 -7.06
C THR A 139 17.51 -20.17 -6.56
N VAL A 140 17.86 -20.31 -5.27
CA VAL A 140 19.05 -19.66 -4.68
C VAL A 140 20.33 -20.14 -5.36
N ALA A 141 20.41 -21.43 -5.71
CA ALA A 141 21.52 -21.96 -6.49
C ALA A 141 21.58 -21.39 -7.91
N LEU A 142 20.45 -21.28 -8.61
CA LEU A 142 20.35 -20.71 -9.97
C LEU A 142 20.73 -19.23 -10.01
N LEU A 143 20.49 -18.49 -8.93
CA LEU A 143 20.85 -17.09 -8.77
C LEU A 143 22.29 -16.87 -8.28
N GLY A 144 23.02 -17.94 -7.97
CA GLY A 144 24.42 -17.87 -7.54
C GLY A 144 24.62 -17.41 -6.11
N ALA A 145 23.56 -17.31 -5.31
CA ALA A 145 23.65 -16.84 -3.92
C ALA A 145 24.13 -17.95 -2.96
N ASP A 146 24.71 -17.53 -1.83
CA ASP A 146 25.06 -18.43 -0.73
C ASP A 146 23.77 -19.01 -0.11
N PHE A 147 23.75 -20.32 0.09
CA PHE A 147 22.66 -21.03 0.74
C PHE A 147 22.36 -20.48 2.15
N GLU A 148 23.37 -19.96 2.86
CA GLU A 148 23.19 -19.39 4.19
C GLU A 148 22.18 -18.23 4.22
N ALA A 149 22.07 -17.46 3.12
CA ALA A 149 21.07 -16.40 3.00
C ALA A 149 19.64 -16.93 3.17
N LEU A 150 19.34 -18.09 2.56
CA LEU A 150 18.04 -18.76 2.70
C LEU A 150 17.92 -19.51 4.03
N ALA A 151 18.97 -20.22 4.46
CA ALA A 151 18.96 -20.98 5.70
C ALA A 151 18.64 -20.09 6.91
N SER A 152 19.24 -18.89 6.98
CA SER A 152 18.96 -17.93 8.05
C SER A 152 17.49 -17.49 8.10
N VAL A 153 16.84 -17.32 6.94
CA VAL A 153 15.42 -16.93 6.85
C VAL A 153 14.52 -18.07 7.29
N ILE A 154 14.83 -19.30 6.89
CA ILE A 154 14.10 -20.49 7.32
C ILE A 154 14.16 -20.65 8.84
N ARG A 155 15.33 -20.42 9.47
CA ARG A 155 15.46 -20.43 10.94
C ARG A 155 14.50 -19.45 11.59
N ASP A 156 14.46 -18.21 11.12
CA ASP A 156 13.62 -17.18 11.73
C ASP A 156 12.13 -17.45 11.52
N GLN A 157 11.74 -17.86 10.31
CA GLN A 157 10.35 -18.13 9.95
C GLN A 157 9.75 -19.27 10.79
N PHE A 158 10.52 -20.32 11.04
CA PHE A 158 10.05 -21.52 11.74
C PHE A 158 10.53 -21.63 13.18
N ARG A 159 11.19 -20.60 13.72
CA ARG A 159 11.73 -20.58 15.10
C ARG A 159 10.72 -21.03 16.16
N LYS A 160 9.47 -20.58 16.04
CA LYS A 160 8.38 -20.91 16.99
C LYS A 160 7.88 -22.35 16.86
N LYS A 161 8.24 -23.09 15.80
CA LYS A 161 7.83 -24.47 15.54
C LYS A 161 8.81 -25.53 16.05
N GLY A 162 9.97 -25.12 16.58
CA GLY A 162 10.98 -26.02 17.17
C GLY A 162 12.10 -26.44 16.21
N ASP A 163 13.25 -26.81 16.78
CA ASP A 163 14.51 -27.03 16.04
C ASP A 163 14.46 -28.18 15.04
N GLU A 164 13.65 -29.21 15.30
CA GLU A 164 13.46 -30.34 14.38
C GLU A 164 12.79 -29.89 13.06
N VAL A 165 11.71 -29.10 13.17
CA VAL A 165 11.01 -28.53 12.01
C VAL A 165 11.92 -27.59 11.23
N VAL A 166 12.72 -26.78 11.93
CA VAL A 166 13.70 -25.88 11.30
C VAL A 166 14.74 -26.69 10.53
N SER A 167 15.37 -27.68 11.18
CA SER A 167 16.43 -28.50 10.60
C SER A 167 15.95 -29.27 9.38
N GLN A 168 14.72 -29.81 9.44
CA GLN A 168 14.10 -30.49 8.32
C GLN A 168 13.86 -29.55 7.12
N ASN A 169 13.33 -28.35 7.36
CA ASN A 169 13.12 -27.36 6.29
C ASN A 169 14.45 -26.93 5.64
N ILE A 170 15.50 -26.74 6.45
CA ILE A 170 16.84 -26.41 5.93
C ILE A 170 17.39 -27.57 5.09
N ALA A 171 17.28 -28.82 5.56
CA ALA A 171 17.76 -29.99 4.82
C ALA A 171 17.02 -30.15 3.47
N ILE A 172 15.70 -29.95 3.45
CA ILE A 172 14.89 -30.02 2.23
C ILE A 172 15.25 -28.89 1.25
N ALA A 173 15.42 -27.66 1.74
CA ALA A 173 15.91 -26.56 0.91
C ALA A 173 17.31 -26.88 0.35
N LYS A 174 18.20 -27.42 1.18
CA LYS A 174 19.58 -27.75 0.79
C LYS A 174 19.62 -28.83 -0.28
N ALA A 175 18.73 -29.83 -0.21
CA ALA A 175 18.62 -30.84 -1.25
C ALA A 175 18.30 -30.24 -2.63
N GLY A 176 17.40 -29.26 -2.70
CA GLY A 176 17.13 -28.52 -3.95
C GLY A 176 18.32 -27.70 -4.45
N TYR A 177 19.01 -27.02 -3.52
CA TYR A 177 20.22 -26.24 -3.82
C TYR A 177 21.35 -27.13 -4.39
N ASP A 178 21.65 -28.24 -3.72
CA ASP A 178 22.71 -29.16 -4.09
C ASP A 178 22.39 -29.89 -5.40
N HIS A 179 21.12 -30.27 -5.62
CA HIS A 179 20.69 -30.88 -6.87
C HIS A 179 20.99 -29.98 -8.08
N VAL A 180 20.67 -28.68 -7.99
CA VAL A 180 21.02 -27.71 -9.04
C VAL A 180 22.54 -27.61 -9.20
N LYS A 181 23.30 -27.44 -8.11
CA LYS A 181 24.78 -27.31 -8.20
C LYS A 181 25.48 -28.53 -8.78
N GLN A 182 24.94 -29.73 -8.59
CA GLN A 182 25.51 -30.99 -9.07
C GLN A 182 25.08 -31.33 -10.51
N THR A 183 23.83 -31.03 -10.85
CA THR A 183 23.21 -31.48 -12.11
C THR A 183 23.28 -30.42 -13.20
N LEU A 184 23.32 -29.14 -12.81
CA LEU A 184 23.30 -27.99 -13.71
C LEU A 184 24.63 -27.25 -13.59
N GLY A 185 25.37 -27.18 -14.71
CA GLY A 185 26.60 -26.39 -14.81
C GLY A 185 26.34 -24.88 -14.70
N THR A 186 27.40 -24.08 -14.71
CA THR A 186 27.29 -22.60 -14.66
C THR A 186 26.53 -22.01 -15.86
N GLU A 187 26.45 -22.73 -16.98
CA GLU A 187 25.82 -22.27 -18.23
C GLU A 187 24.29 -22.20 -18.16
N THR A 188 23.65 -22.98 -17.28
CA THR A 188 22.19 -22.99 -17.08
C THR A 188 21.73 -22.12 -15.90
N SER A 189 22.65 -21.33 -15.34
CA SER A 189 22.39 -20.46 -14.20
C SER A 189 22.25 -18.99 -14.61
N MET A 190 21.49 -18.23 -13.82
CA MET A 190 21.28 -16.79 -14.00
C MET A 190 21.85 -16.04 -12.80
N TYR A 191 23.17 -16.12 -12.64
CA TYR A 191 23.85 -15.52 -11.49
C TYR A 191 23.65 -14.01 -11.44
N LEU A 192 23.18 -13.53 -10.30
CA LEU A 192 23.11 -12.11 -10.00
C LEU A 192 24.52 -11.58 -9.71
N ASP A 193 24.78 -10.34 -10.14
CA ASP A 193 25.98 -9.63 -9.75
C ASP A 193 26.03 -9.49 -8.21
N GLU A 194 27.21 -9.70 -7.62
CA GLU A 194 27.38 -9.56 -6.17
C GLU A 194 27.14 -8.12 -5.70
N VAL A 195 26.50 -7.98 -4.54
CA VAL A 195 26.25 -6.69 -3.91
C VAL A 195 26.84 -6.65 -2.50
N GLN A 196 27.25 -5.46 -2.08
CA GLN A 196 27.62 -5.22 -0.69
C GLN A 196 26.41 -4.68 0.07
N LYS A 197 26.07 -5.36 1.18
CA LYS A 197 25.03 -4.88 2.09
C LYS A 197 25.43 -3.53 2.69
N LYS A 198 24.66 -2.49 2.35
CA LYS A 198 24.89 -1.11 2.85
C LYS A 198 24.30 -0.88 4.24
N GLU A 199 23.10 -1.38 4.50
CA GLU A 199 22.40 -1.23 5.78
C GLU A 199 21.37 -2.34 6.00
N ASP A 200 20.77 -2.40 7.19
CA ASP A 200 19.65 -3.30 7.46
C ASP A 200 18.39 -2.85 6.73
N GLN A 201 17.74 -3.81 6.08
CA GLN A 201 16.53 -3.60 5.30
C GLN A 201 15.34 -4.30 5.98
N LEU A 202 14.15 -3.72 5.79
CA LEU A 202 12.87 -4.32 6.14
C LEU A 202 12.18 -4.82 4.87
N VAL A 203 11.56 -5.99 4.95
CA VAL A 203 10.58 -6.45 3.96
C VAL A 203 9.20 -6.13 4.51
N ILE A 204 8.50 -5.18 3.90
CA ILE A 204 7.25 -4.60 4.43
C ILE A 204 6.27 -4.26 3.30
N ASN A 205 4.97 -4.40 3.53
CA ASN A 205 3.91 -3.89 2.65
C ASN A 205 3.31 -2.56 3.16
N ALA A 206 2.48 -1.88 2.36
CA ALA A 206 1.92 -0.60 2.77
C ALA A 206 0.95 -0.72 3.96
N SER A 207 0.17 -1.80 4.07
CA SER A 207 -0.74 -2.02 5.21
C SER A 207 0.01 -2.12 6.54
N GLU A 208 1.13 -2.85 6.56
CA GLU A 208 2.05 -2.92 7.70
C GLU A 208 2.67 -1.55 8.00
N ALA A 209 3.06 -0.81 6.96
CA ALA A 209 3.62 0.52 7.10
C ALA A 209 2.61 1.54 7.66
N VAL A 210 1.34 1.48 7.26
CA VAL A 210 0.22 2.23 7.88
C VAL A 210 0.09 1.84 9.35
N GLY A 211 0.16 0.55 9.67
CA GLY A 211 0.12 0.06 11.05
C GLY A 211 1.26 0.63 11.91
N VAL A 212 2.50 0.55 11.41
CA VAL A 212 3.68 1.14 12.07
C VAL A 212 3.51 2.65 12.22
N GLY A 213 3.07 3.34 11.16
CA GLY A 213 2.82 4.78 11.16
C GLY A 213 1.80 5.19 12.21
N GLY A 214 0.68 4.47 12.29
CA GLY A 214 -0.38 4.71 13.27
C GLY A 214 0.10 4.52 14.70
N VAL A 215 0.78 3.40 15.00
CA VAL A 215 1.38 3.14 16.33
C VAL A 215 2.33 4.28 16.70
N ARG A 216 3.23 4.66 15.79
CA ARG A 216 4.22 5.70 16.00
C ARG A 216 3.61 7.10 16.13
N ALA A 217 2.46 7.31 15.50
CA ALA A 217 1.63 8.50 15.67
C ALA A 217 0.75 8.45 16.92
N GLY A 218 0.92 7.47 17.81
CA GLY A 218 0.18 7.42 19.07
C GLY A 218 -1.28 6.97 18.93
N LEU A 219 -1.61 6.18 17.90
CA LEU A 219 -2.87 5.42 17.83
C LEU A 219 -3.10 4.65 19.14
N LYS A 220 -4.32 4.69 19.66
CA LYS A 220 -4.74 3.92 20.84
C LYS A 220 -6.04 3.13 20.67
N PHE A 221 -6.79 3.38 19.61
CA PHE A 221 -8.02 2.63 19.33
C PHE A 221 -8.21 2.38 17.84
N ALA A 222 -8.42 1.13 17.45
CA ALA A 222 -8.74 0.77 16.07
C ALA A 222 -9.96 -0.16 16.05
N ALA A 223 -11.00 0.20 15.27
CA ALA A 223 -12.17 -0.64 15.05
C ALA A 223 -12.29 -0.99 13.57
N ILE A 224 -11.93 -2.22 13.20
CA ILE A 224 -11.73 -2.61 11.80
C ILE A 224 -12.49 -3.89 11.50
N TYR A 225 -13.48 -3.81 10.61
CA TYR A 225 -14.14 -4.98 10.04
C TYR A 225 -13.26 -5.56 8.93
N PRO A 226 -12.99 -6.88 8.91
CA PRO A 226 -12.07 -7.47 7.93
C PRO A 226 -12.60 -7.38 6.49
N MET A 227 -11.83 -6.72 5.63
CA MET A 227 -12.08 -6.68 4.20
C MET A 227 -10.76 -6.55 3.42
N THR A 228 -10.52 -7.44 2.45
CA THR A 228 -9.37 -7.34 1.53
C THR A 228 -9.36 -5.97 0.84
N PRO A 229 -8.23 -5.24 0.77
CA PRO A 229 -6.84 -5.73 0.94
C PRO A 229 -6.12 -5.36 2.25
N ILE A 230 -6.80 -4.82 3.26
CA ILE A 230 -6.18 -4.29 4.49
C ILE A 230 -5.79 -5.35 5.55
N ASN A 231 -5.73 -6.62 5.16
CA ASN A 231 -5.59 -7.74 6.10
C ASN A 231 -4.29 -7.68 6.90
N ALA A 232 -3.19 -7.24 6.29
CA ALA A 232 -1.91 -7.14 6.97
C ALA A 232 -1.88 -6.03 8.04
N LEU A 233 -2.66 -4.95 7.87
CA LEU A 233 -2.86 -3.94 8.91
C LEU A 233 -3.59 -4.53 10.12
N ILE A 234 -4.66 -5.29 9.87
CA ILE A 234 -5.43 -6.00 10.90
C ILE A 234 -4.52 -6.93 11.71
N THR A 235 -3.77 -7.80 11.02
CA THR A 235 -2.86 -8.73 11.68
C THR A 235 -1.79 -7.99 12.48
N TYR A 236 -1.18 -6.95 11.91
CA TYR A 236 -0.18 -6.15 12.60
C TYR A 236 -0.73 -5.51 13.88
N LEU A 237 -1.88 -4.84 13.82
CA LEU A 237 -2.46 -4.18 14.99
C LEU A 237 -2.91 -5.20 16.04
N ALA A 238 -3.54 -6.31 15.64
CA ALA A 238 -4.00 -7.35 16.55
C ALA A 238 -2.82 -8.03 17.29
N ASP A 239 -1.77 -8.41 16.57
CA ASP A 239 -0.60 -9.09 17.14
C ASP A 239 0.17 -8.21 18.13
N HIS A 240 0.17 -6.89 17.92
CA HIS A 240 0.96 -5.95 18.73
C HIS A 240 0.12 -5.07 19.66
N ALA A 241 -1.21 -5.22 19.69
CA ALA A 241 -2.13 -4.38 20.44
C ALA A 241 -1.73 -4.24 21.92
N LYS A 242 -1.44 -5.37 22.59
CA LYS A 242 -1.04 -5.40 24.00
C LYS A 242 0.29 -4.69 24.23
N GLN A 243 1.26 -4.90 23.34
CA GLN A 243 2.60 -4.30 23.46
C GLN A 243 2.56 -2.77 23.35
N PHE A 244 1.71 -2.24 22.46
CA PHE A 244 1.60 -0.81 22.21
C PHE A 244 0.50 -0.09 23.00
N GLY A 245 -0.24 -0.83 23.84
CA GLY A 245 -1.37 -0.29 24.60
C GLY A 245 -2.48 0.22 23.69
N ILE A 246 -2.78 -0.52 22.64
CA ILE A 246 -3.86 -0.23 21.68
C ILE A 246 -5.04 -1.14 22.00
N VAL A 247 -6.25 -0.57 21.98
CA VAL A 247 -7.47 -1.35 21.91
C VAL A 247 -7.79 -1.61 20.45
N TYR A 248 -7.53 -2.84 20.01
CA TYR A 248 -7.99 -3.33 18.71
C TYR A 248 -9.33 -4.03 18.88
N LYS A 249 -10.33 -3.63 18.11
CA LYS A 249 -11.65 -4.23 18.10
C LYS A 249 -12.02 -4.65 16.68
N GLN A 250 -12.43 -5.89 16.53
CA GLN A 250 -13.18 -6.32 15.34
C GLN A 250 -14.67 -6.07 15.61
N PRO A 251 -15.30 -5.09 14.94
CA PRO A 251 -16.74 -4.85 15.03
C PRO A 251 -17.51 -5.88 14.21
N GLU A 252 -18.83 -5.86 14.34
CA GLU A 252 -19.78 -6.69 13.61
C GLU A 252 -19.93 -6.28 12.13
N ASP A 253 -19.75 -4.99 11.82
CA ASP A 253 -19.77 -4.40 10.48
C ASP A 253 -19.01 -3.05 10.46
N GLU A 254 -18.91 -2.44 9.28
CA GLU A 254 -18.28 -1.13 9.09
C GLU A 254 -19.03 0.04 9.75
N ILE A 255 -20.36 -0.06 9.94
CA ILE A 255 -21.17 0.97 10.60
C ILE A 255 -20.80 1.05 12.07
N ALA A 256 -20.77 -0.10 12.75
CA ALA A 256 -20.28 -0.22 14.11
C ALA A 256 -18.81 0.22 14.21
N GLY A 257 -17.97 -0.15 13.24
CA GLY A 257 -16.56 0.24 13.17
C GLY A 257 -16.34 1.74 13.24
N ILE A 258 -16.92 2.51 12.31
CA ILE A 258 -16.74 3.97 12.29
C ILE A 258 -17.32 4.65 13.53
N ASN A 259 -18.49 4.21 14.00
CA ASN A 259 -19.12 4.80 15.18
C ASN A 259 -18.32 4.52 16.46
N MET A 260 -17.72 3.33 16.61
CA MET A 260 -16.80 3.04 17.71
C MET A 260 -15.56 3.93 17.66
N ALA A 261 -14.97 4.12 16.48
CA ALA A 261 -13.78 4.95 16.34
C ALA A 261 -14.05 6.44 16.61
N ILE A 262 -15.21 6.98 16.19
CA ILE A 262 -15.66 8.34 16.52
C ILE A 262 -15.83 8.47 18.04
N GLY A 263 -16.51 7.52 18.68
CA GLY A 263 -16.68 7.50 20.14
C GLY A 263 -15.34 7.48 20.90
N ALA A 264 -14.38 6.68 20.43
CA ALA A 264 -13.03 6.66 21.00
C ALA A 264 -12.31 8.01 20.84
N SER A 265 -12.43 8.65 19.69
CA SER A 265 -11.81 9.97 19.44
C SER A 265 -12.41 11.08 20.30
N LEU A 266 -13.74 11.06 20.48
CA LEU A 266 -14.42 11.91 21.46
C LEU A 266 -13.88 11.69 22.88
N GLY A 267 -13.58 10.44 23.24
CA GLY A 267 -12.89 10.06 24.48
C GLY A 267 -11.46 10.58 24.62
N GLY A 268 -10.89 11.20 23.56
CA GLY A 268 -9.59 11.87 23.62
C GLY A 268 -8.42 11.07 23.08
N VAL A 269 -8.64 9.85 22.61
CA VAL A 269 -7.58 9.03 22.01
C VAL A 269 -7.49 9.24 20.51
N ARG A 270 -6.31 9.04 19.92
CA ARG A 270 -6.19 8.90 18.46
C ARG A 270 -6.81 7.56 18.05
N SER A 271 -7.78 7.60 17.15
CA SER A 271 -8.48 6.41 16.65
C SER A 271 -8.41 6.29 15.14
N MET A 272 -8.59 5.05 14.66
CA MET A 272 -8.69 4.77 13.23
C MET A 272 -9.76 3.72 12.92
N VAL A 273 -10.20 3.76 11.66
CA VAL A 273 -10.82 2.64 10.97
C VAL A 273 -10.01 2.34 9.71
N ALA A 274 -10.16 1.12 9.18
CA ALA A 274 -9.63 0.75 7.89
C ALA A 274 -10.68 -0.05 7.11
N THR A 275 -10.75 0.15 5.80
CA THR A 275 -11.76 -0.48 4.94
C THR A 275 -11.35 -0.44 3.45
N SER A 276 -12.30 -0.70 2.55
CA SER A 276 -12.24 -0.62 1.10
C SER A 276 -13.59 -0.08 0.59
N GLY A 277 -13.81 0.14 -0.71
CA GLY A 277 -14.97 0.88 -1.21
C GLY A 277 -16.34 0.44 -0.70
N GLY A 278 -16.62 -0.86 -0.68
CA GLY A 278 -17.91 -1.39 -0.22
C GLY A 278 -18.19 -1.08 1.25
N GLY A 279 -17.19 -1.28 2.11
CA GLY A 279 -17.28 -0.96 3.53
C GLY A 279 -17.28 0.54 3.80
N PHE A 280 -16.50 1.32 3.04
CA PHE A 280 -16.55 2.77 3.11
C PHE A 280 -17.94 3.33 2.76
N ALA A 281 -18.65 2.72 1.81
CA ALA A 281 -20.04 3.08 1.49
C ALA A 281 -20.99 2.94 2.69
N LEU A 282 -20.78 1.96 3.56
CA LEU A 282 -21.53 1.82 4.81
C LEU A 282 -21.13 2.86 5.86
N MET A 283 -19.89 3.34 5.84
CA MET A 283 -19.37 4.33 6.79
C MET A 283 -19.83 5.77 6.51
N VAL A 284 -20.40 6.06 5.33
CA VAL A 284 -20.66 7.44 4.86
C VAL A 284 -21.55 8.26 5.81
N GLU A 285 -22.53 7.63 6.47
CA GLU A 285 -23.35 8.32 7.47
C GLU A 285 -22.52 8.72 8.69
N GLY A 286 -21.74 7.78 9.24
CA GLY A 286 -20.81 8.04 10.34
C GLY A 286 -19.76 9.09 9.99
N LEU A 287 -19.28 9.11 8.74
CA LEU A 287 -18.37 10.16 8.24
C LEU A 287 -19.02 11.54 8.28
N SER A 288 -20.29 11.65 7.87
CA SER A 288 -21.05 12.90 7.92
C SER A 288 -21.21 13.39 9.36
N TRP A 289 -21.48 12.46 10.28
CA TRP A 289 -21.52 12.76 11.71
C TRP A 289 -20.15 13.24 12.22
N CYS A 290 -19.05 12.53 11.90
CA CYS A 290 -17.68 12.91 12.27
C CYS A 290 -17.32 14.33 11.85
N GLY A 291 -17.74 14.74 10.64
CA GLY A 291 -17.58 16.10 10.14
C GLY A 291 -18.43 17.12 10.90
N MET A 292 -19.69 16.80 11.22
CA MET A 292 -20.60 17.66 11.97
C MET A 292 -20.07 17.97 13.37
N ILE A 293 -19.64 16.95 14.12
CA ILE A 293 -19.14 17.12 15.50
C ILE A 293 -17.64 17.46 15.58
N GLU A 294 -17.00 17.70 14.44
CA GLU A 294 -15.60 18.08 14.32
C GLU A 294 -14.66 17.15 15.09
N VAL A 295 -14.72 15.85 14.80
CA VAL A 295 -13.92 14.84 15.50
C VAL A 295 -12.71 14.42 14.65
N PRO A 296 -11.49 14.38 15.23
CA PRO A 296 -10.32 13.79 14.58
C PRO A 296 -10.54 12.31 14.28
N LEU A 297 -10.37 11.87 13.04
CA LEU A 297 -10.43 10.45 12.69
C LEU A 297 -9.51 10.15 11.52
N VAL A 298 -8.72 9.08 11.61
CA VAL A 298 -7.96 8.58 10.46
C VAL A 298 -8.69 7.39 9.84
N ILE A 299 -8.83 7.40 8.51
CA ILE A 299 -9.49 6.36 7.73
C ILE A 299 -8.49 5.84 6.71
N ASP A 300 -8.00 4.60 6.89
CA ASP A 300 -7.26 3.91 5.82
C ASP A 300 -8.26 3.27 4.86
N LEU A 301 -8.20 3.65 3.59
CA LEU A 301 -9.07 3.12 2.56
C LEU A 301 -8.22 2.43 1.50
N GLY A 302 -8.17 1.10 1.58
CA GLY A 302 -7.48 0.25 0.63
C GLY A 302 -8.36 -0.02 -0.58
N MET A 303 -8.21 0.78 -1.62
CA MET A 303 -8.98 0.65 -2.86
C MET A 303 -8.74 -0.72 -3.52
N ARG A 304 -9.81 -1.27 -4.09
CA ARG A 304 -9.79 -2.47 -4.92
C ARG A 304 -10.77 -2.30 -6.07
N VAL A 305 -10.79 -3.24 -6.99
CA VAL A 305 -11.69 -3.16 -8.15
C VAL A 305 -13.15 -3.13 -7.70
N GLY A 306 -13.87 -2.07 -8.10
CA GLY A 306 -15.32 -1.94 -7.97
C GLY A 306 -16.05 -2.13 -9.31
N PRO A 307 -17.34 -1.76 -9.42
CA PRO A 307 -18.26 -1.38 -8.35
C PRO A 307 -18.79 -2.59 -7.54
N SER A 308 -19.51 -2.32 -6.44
CA SER A 308 -20.06 -3.35 -5.55
C SER A 308 -18.95 -4.27 -4.99
N THR A 309 -19.14 -5.59 -4.99
CA THR A 309 -18.07 -6.55 -4.62
C THR A 309 -16.85 -6.42 -5.53
N GLY A 310 -17.08 -6.13 -6.81
CA GLY A 310 -16.07 -6.03 -7.86
C GLY A 310 -15.14 -7.24 -7.93
N MET A 311 -13.83 -7.00 -7.97
CA MET A 311 -12.80 -8.03 -7.94
C MET A 311 -11.91 -7.86 -6.69
N PRO A 312 -12.27 -8.47 -5.53
CA PRO A 312 -11.71 -8.13 -4.23
C PRO A 312 -10.19 -8.30 -4.08
N THR A 313 -9.59 -9.16 -4.90
CA THR A 313 -8.17 -9.54 -4.84
C THR A 313 -7.33 -8.86 -5.94
N TYR A 314 -7.87 -7.80 -6.55
CA TYR A 314 -7.28 -7.08 -7.68
C TYR A 314 -7.25 -5.57 -7.42
N THR A 315 -6.36 -4.87 -8.12
CA THR A 315 -6.04 -3.46 -7.85
C THR A 315 -6.80 -2.51 -8.76
N GLU A 316 -7.26 -1.39 -8.21
CA GLU A 316 -7.87 -0.28 -8.93
C GLU A 316 -7.75 1.01 -8.10
N GLN A 317 -7.71 2.16 -8.77
CA GLN A 317 -7.76 3.49 -8.19
C GLN A 317 -9.12 4.16 -8.46
N GLY A 318 -10.20 3.41 -8.29
CA GLY A 318 -11.55 3.74 -8.76
C GLY A 318 -12.40 4.60 -7.80
N GLU A 319 -11.86 4.99 -6.65
CA GLU A 319 -12.67 5.48 -5.52
C GLU A 319 -12.36 6.94 -5.11
N LEU A 320 -11.45 7.63 -5.81
CA LEU A 320 -10.99 8.99 -5.50
C LEU A 320 -12.13 10.00 -5.34
N GLN A 321 -12.97 10.13 -6.37
CA GLN A 321 -14.10 11.04 -6.41
C GLN A 321 -15.15 10.67 -5.35
N PHE A 322 -15.35 9.37 -5.12
CA PHE A 322 -16.24 8.92 -4.07
C PHE A 322 -15.75 9.38 -2.69
N VAL A 323 -14.47 9.20 -2.37
CA VAL A 323 -13.88 9.66 -1.10
C VAL A 323 -13.98 11.17 -0.92
N ILE A 324 -13.74 11.94 -1.98
CA ILE A 324 -13.80 13.41 -1.93
C ILE A 324 -15.23 13.92 -1.68
N HIS A 325 -16.23 13.28 -2.29
CA HIS A 325 -17.63 13.72 -2.24
C HIS A 325 -18.51 12.92 -1.28
N ALA A 326 -17.97 11.95 -0.54
CA ALA A 326 -18.71 11.15 0.42
C ALA A 326 -19.17 11.97 1.63
N GLY A 327 -20.43 11.75 2.00
CA GLY A 327 -21.11 12.34 3.14
C GLY A 327 -22.19 13.32 2.70
N HIS A 328 -23.34 13.28 3.38
CA HIS A 328 -24.40 14.23 3.10
C HIS A 328 -24.10 15.57 3.78
N GLY A 329 -24.37 16.67 3.07
CA GLY A 329 -23.93 18.01 3.48
C GLY A 329 -22.44 18.24 3.20
N GLU A 330 -21.91 19.34 3.73
CA GLU A 330 -20.56 19.81 3.41
C GLU A 330 -19.73 19.97 4.67
N PHE A 331 -18.54 19.38 4.68
CA PHE A 331 -17.59 19.43 5.78
C PHE A 331 -16.17 19.20 5.26
N PRO A 332 -15.13 19.70 5.96
CA PRO A 332 -13.76 19.52 5.52
C PRO A 332 -13.28 18.11 5.81
N ARG A 333 -12.43 17.62 4.91
CA ARG A 333 -11.67 16.38 5.03
C ARG A 333 -10.33 16.56 4.34
N ILE A 334 -9.35 15.73 4.69
CA ILE A 334 -8.08 15.66 3.96
C ILE A 334 -7.95 14.28 3.32
N VAL A 335 -7.42 14.21 2.11
CA VAL A 335 -7.13 12.96 1.40
C VAL A 335 -5.67 12.93 1.01
N LEU A 336 -4.93 11.97 1.58
CA LEU A 336 -3.53 11.68 1.28
C LEU A 336 -3.44 10.36 0.52
N ALA A 337 -2.61 10.28 -0.51
CA ALA A 337 -2.44 9.08 -1.33
C ALA A 337 -0.95 8.72 -1.41
N PRO A 338 -0.47 7.77 -0.58
CA PRO A 338 0.92 7.32 -0.64
C PRO A 338 1.21 6.58 -1.95
N ALA A 339 2.46 6.66 -2.40
CA ALA A 339 2.91 5.94 -3.59
C ALA A 339 3.77 4.69 -3.32
N ASP A 340 4.25 4.51 -2.09
CA ASP A 340 4.98 3.31 -1.65
C ASP A 340 4.85 3.10 -0.13
N ALA A 341 5.50 2.06 0.40
CA ALA A 341 5.45 1.74 1.82
C ALA A 341 6.08 2.82 2.73
N VAL A 342 7.08 3.57 2.27
CA VAL A 342 7.73 4.64 3.07
C VAL A 342 6.80 5.85 3.17
N GLU A 343 6.14 6.21 2.06
CA GLU A 343 5.11 7.23 2.08
C GLU A 343 3.88 6.80 2.87
N ALA A 344 3.45 5.53 2.78
CA ALA A 344 2.34 5.03 3.58
C ALA A 344 2.62 5.18 5.08
N TYR A 345 3.86 4.93 5.52
CA TYR A 345 4.27 5.18 6.91
C TYR A 345 4.22 6.67 7.29
N SER A 346 4.90 7.52 6.54
CA SER A 346 5.05 8.95 6.86
C SER A 346 3.74 9.73 6.73
N LEU A 347 2.96 9.50 5.67
CA LEU A 347 1.65 10.13 5.48
C LEU A 347 0.62 9.64 6.50
N THR A 348 0.76 8.42 7.04
CA THR A 348 -0.11 7.99 8.16
C THR A 348 0.17 8.81 9.42
N ILE A 349 1.45 9.09 9.72
CA ILE A 349 1.83 9.96 10.84
C ILE A 349 1.25 11.37 10.65
N ASP A 350 1.41 11.90 9.44
CA ASP A 350 0.84 13.20 9.08
C ASP A 350 -0.68 13.19 9.21
N ALA A 351 -1.35 12.13 8.78
CA ALA A 351 -2.81 12.00 8.86
C ALA A 351 -3.32 12.17 10.29
N PHE A 352 -2.67 11.53 11.28
CA PHE A 352 -3.05 11.70 12.69
C PHE A 352 -2.82 13.11 13.21
N ASN A 353 -1.72 13.74 12.85
CA ASN A 353 -1.42 15.12 13.25
C ASN A 353 -2.41 16.11 12.61
N LEU A 354 -2.70 15.94 11.32
CA LEU A 354 -3.67 16.76 10.58
C LEU A 354 -5.09 16.55 11.13
N ALA A 355 -5.48 15.32 11.43
CA ALA A 355 -6.77 15.01 12.03
C ALA A 355 -6.95 15.71 13.38
N ASP A 356 -5.94 15.66 14.26
CA ASP A 356 -5.98 16.35 15.56
C ASP A 356 -5.96 17.87 15.43
N ARG A 357 -5.07 18.41 14.57
CA ARG A 357 -4.89 19.84 14.35
C ARG A 357 -6.16 20.51 13.84
N TYR A 358 -6.79 19.89 12.85
CA TYR A 358 -7.95 20.46 12.16
C TYR A 358 -9.29 19.93 12.67
N GLN A 359 -9.28 18.85 13.45
CA GLN A 359 -10.47 18.22 14.01
C GLN A 359 -11.45 17.78 12.92
N ILE A 360 -10.95 16.94 12.01
CA ILE A 360 -11.64 16.46 10.81
C ILE A 360 -11.24 15.01 10.50
N PRO A 361 -12.01 14.30 9.66
CA PRO A 361 -11.57 13.05 9.08
C PRO A 361 -10.41 13.27 8.08
N VAL A 362 -9.40 12.40 8.15
CA VAL A 362 -8.27 12.36 7.23
C VAL A 362 -8.12 10.95 6.65
N PHE A 363 -8.07 10.87 5.33
CA PHE A 363 -7.94 9.63 4.59
C PHE A 363 -6.49 9.34 4.24
N VAL A 364 -6.09 8.09 4.43
CA VAL A 364 -4.91 7.49 3.80
C VAL A 364 -5.44 6.55 2.72
N LEU A 365 -5.30 6.96 1.47
CA LEU A 365 -5.90 6.30 0.32
C LEU A 365 -4.87 5.38 -0.35
N THR A 366 -4.91 4.11 0.03
CA THR A 366 -4.05 3.04 -0.49
C THR A 366 -4.79 2.24 -1.57
N ASP A 367 -4.13 1.30 -2.24
CA ASP A 367 -4.78 0.34 -3.14
C ASP A 367 -4.26 -1.07 -2.89
N LYS A 368 -4.93 -2.08 -3.43
CA LYS A 368 -4.55 -3.49 -3.29
C LYS A 368 -3.10 -3.72 -3.67
N TYR A 369 -2.60 -3.05 -4.71
CA TYR A 369 -1.21 -3.17 -5.12
C TYR A 369 -0.26 -2.71 -4.01
N LEU A 370 -0.50 -1.54 -3.39
CA LEU A 370 0.29 -1.09 -2.24
C LEU A 370 0.16 -2.00 -1.02
N ASN A 371 -1.06 -2.41 -0.72
CA ASN A 371 -1.37 -3.08 0.54
C ASN A 371 -0.83 -4.51 0.62
N GLU A 372 -0.59 -5.15 -0.52
CA GLU A 372 -0.12 -6.54 -0.58
C GLU A 372 1.22 -6.74 -1.29
N SER A 373 1.74 -5.73 -1.99
CA SER A 373 3.11 -5.79 -2.51
C SER A 373 4.11 -5.62 -1.37
N GLN A 374 5.29 -6.24 -1.50
CA GLN A 374 6.35 -6.15 -0.50
C GLN A 374 7.53 -5.38 -1.06
N TRP A 375 7.97 -4.35 -0.33
CA TRP A 375 9.19 -3.61 -0.62
C TRP A 375 10.31 -4.02 0.31
N CYS A 376 11.53 -3.93 -0.20
CA CYS A 376 12.73 -3.87 0.62
C CYS A 376 13.12 -2.40 0.81
N VAL A 377 13.03 -1.94 2.05
CA VAL A 377 13.24 -0.54 2.43
C VAL A 377 14.25 -0.45 3.56
N PRO A 378 15.09 0.59 3.58
CA PRO A 378 15.97 0.86 4.69
C PRO A 378 15.22 0.87 6.02
N LYS A 379 15.73 0.14 7.03
CA LYS A 379 15.16 0.18 8.38
C LYS A 379 15.20 1.59 8.97
N SER A 380 16.19 2.38 8.55
CA SER A 380 16.34 3.80 8.87
C SER A 380 15.15 4.66 8.40
N SER A 381 14.44 4.29 7.34
CA SER A 381 13.22 4.99 6.88
C SER A 381 12.06 4.95 7.90
N PHE A 382 12.12 4.03 8.85
CA PHE A 382 11.12 3.84 9.91
C PHE A 382 11.67 4.20 11.29
N SER A 383 12.86 4.82 11.35
CA SER A 383 13.50 5.29 12.57
C SER A 383 13.41 6.82 12.70
N GLY A 384 13.90 7.38 13.81
CA GLY A 384 13.81 8.82 14.10
C GLY A 384 12.63 9.20 14.98
N ASP A 385 12.61 10.41 15.52
CA ASP A 385 11.55 10.90 16.40
C ASP A 385 10.30 11.31 15.61
N VAL A 386 9.13 11.04 16.17
CA VAL A 386 7.84 11.43 15.59
C VAL A 386 7.23 12.55 16.41
N VAL A 387 6.89 13.64 15.76
CA VAL A 387 6.18 14.76 16.38
C VAL A 387 4.71 14.39 16.54
N ILE A 388 4.21 14.43 17.76
CA ILE A 388 2.79 14.23 18.09
C ILE A 388 2.15 15.59 18.31
N ASP A 389 1.45 16.09 17.30
CA ASP A 389 0.69 17.33 17.40
C ASP A 389 -0.79 17.03 17.71
N ARG A 390 -1.20 17.28 18.95
CA ARG A 390 -2.59 17.08 19.41
C ARG A 390 -3.52 18.25 19.09
N GLY A 391 -3.04 19.26 18.36
CA GLY A 391 -3.80 20.45 18.01
C GLY A 391 -4.26 21.23 19.24
N LYS A 392 -5.47 21.81 19.16
CA LYS A 392 -6.08 22.59 20.25
C LYS A 392 -6.76 21.71 21.31
N LEU A 393 -6.20 20.55 21.63
CA LEU A 393 -6.62 19.74 22.78
C LEU A 393 -6.21 20.45 24.07
N VAL A 394 -7.19 20.90 24.86
CA VAL A 394 -6.93 21.67 26.09
C VAL A 394 -6.59 20.75 27.26
N LYS A 395 -5.83 21.27 28.23
CA LYS A 395 -5.71 20.64 29.54
C LYS A 395 -6.86 21.09 30.43
N GLU A 396 -7.17 20.30 31.46
CA GLU A 396 -8.22 20.67 32.41
C GLU A 396 -7.96 22.03 33.09
N SER A 397 -6.68 22.36 33.34
CA SER A 397 -6.26 23.65 33.89
C SER A 397 -6.57 24.86 33.00
N ASP A 398 -6.73 24.64 31.70
CA ASP A 398 -6.92 25.69 30.70
C ASP A 398 -8.40 25.98 30.47
N LEU A 399 -9.30 25.20 31.09
CA LEU A 399 -10.74 25.33 30.95
C LEU A 399 -11.29 26.45 31.84
N PRO A 400 -12.22 27.28 31.33
CA PRO A 400 -12.78 28.38 32.09
C PRO A 400 -13.64 27.89 33.26
N THR A 401 -13.43 28.44 34.45
CA THR A 401 -14.11 27.99 35.68
C THR A 401 -15.53 28.51 35.84
N ASP A 402 -15.94 29.47 35.02
CA ASP A 402 -17.27 30.08 35.02
C ASP A 402 -18.29 29.32 34.16
N GLY A 403 -17.88 28.20 33.54
CA GLY A 403 -18.74 27.39 32.68
C GLY A 403 -18.87 27.93 31.25
N SER A 404 -18.08 28.92 30.85
CA SER A 404 -18.13 29.53 29.51
C SER A 404 -17.45 28.71 28.39
N PHE A 405 -17.07 27.45 28.64
CA PHE A 405 -16.42 26.62 27.64
C PHE A 405 -17.34 26.38 26.43
N LYS A 406 -16.80 26.62 25.24
CA LYS A 406 -17.50 26.47 23.96
C LYS A 406 -16.75 25.49 23.08
N ARG A 407 -17.28 24.27 22.94
CA ARG A 407 -16.70 23.24 22.06
C ARG A 407 -16.66 23.68 20.59
N TYR A 408 -17.64 24.49 20.17
CA TYR A 408 -17.78 25.00 18.81
C TYR A 408 -17.70 26.53 18.77
N ASP A 409 -16.76 27.10 19.52
CA ASP A 409 -16.53 28.55 19.61
C ASP A 409 -16.47 29.24 18.23
N LEU A 410 -17.38 30.19 17.99
CA LEU A 410 -17.48 30.94 16.73
C LEU A 410 -16.46 32.07 16.64
N SER A 411 -15.85 32.47 17.76
CA SER A 411 -14.89 33.56 17.82
C SER A 411 -13.51 33.20 17.26
N VAL A 412 -13.23 31.90 17.09
CA VAL A 412 -11.93 31.43 16.57
C VAL A 412 -11.76 31.81 15.09
N PRO A 413 -10.67 32.52 14.73
CA PRO A 413 -10.51 33.05 13.38
C PRO A 413 -10.24 31.98 12.33
N ASP A 414 -9.65 30.86 12.72
CA ASP A 414 -9.28 29.73 11.85
C ASP A 414 -10.35 28.63 11.77
N GLY A 415 -11.49 28.80 12.45
CA GLY A 415 -12.55 27.79 12.52
C GLY A 415 -12.25 26.59 13.43
N ILE A 416 -11.08 26.54 14.07
CA ILE A 416 -10.63 25.42 14.91
C ILE A 416 -10.86 25.79 16.38
N SER A 417 -11.88 25.21 17.00
CA SER A 417 -12.19 25.46 18.42
C SER A 417 -11.28 24.70 19.37
N PRO A 418 -11.08 25.18 20.60
CA PRO A 418 -10.50 24.35 21.66
C PRO A 418 -11.32 23.09 21.88
N ARG A 419 -10.66 21.96 22.15
CA ARG A 419 -11.30 20.65 22.34
C ARG A 419 -11.02 20.13 23.74
N SER A 420 -12.07 19.85 24.52
CA SER A 420 -12.02 19.08 25.76
C SER A 420 -12.34 17.60 25.50
N VAL A 421 -12.21 16.77 26.53
CA VAL A 421 -12.60 15.35 26.49
C VAL A 421 -13.49 15.01 27.70
N PRO A 422 -14.37 14.00 27.60
CA PRO A 422 -15.21 13.56 28.69
C PRO A 422 -14.41 13.30 29.98
N GLY A 423 -14.94 13.77 31.11
CA GLY A 423 -14.32 13.65 32.42
C GLY A 423 -13.54 14.90 32.87
N MET A 424 -13.20 15.82 31.97
CA MET A 424 -12.55 17.08 32.35
C MET A 424 -13.54 18.04 33.02
N LYS A 425 -13.20 18.53 34.22
CA LYS A 425 -14.00 19.54 34.93
C LYS A 425 -14.09 20.83 34.11
N ASN A 426 -15.28 21.42 34.04
CA ASN A 426 -15.60 22.64 33.26
C ASN A 426 -15.44 22.50 31.74
N GLY A 427 -15.18 21.30 31.21
CA GLY A 427 -15.03 21.04 29.78
C GLY A 427 -16.27 20.38 29.17
N PHE A 428 -17.44 20.58 29.75
CA PHE A 428 -18.68 19.93 29.35
C PHE A 428 -19.18 20.46 28.00
N PHE A 429 -19.65 19.57 27.12
CA PHE A 429 -20.25 19.92 25.84
C PHE A 429 -21.17 18.79 25.33
N TYR A 430 -22.00 19.11 24.34
CA TYR A 430 -22.79 18.12 23.60
C TYR A 430 -22.16 17.85 22.22
N ALA A 431 -22.03 16.58 21.85
CA ALA A 431 -21.65 16.15 20.50
C ALA A 431 -22.90 15.71 19.74
N ASN A 432 -23.53 16.64 19.02
CA ASN A 432 -24.83 16.41 18.40
C ASN A 432 -24.71 16.25 16.87
N SER A 433 -25.44 15.30 16.29
CA SER A 433 -25.54 15.14 14.84
C SER A 433 -26.40 16.22 14.17
N TYR A 434 -27.25 16.91 14.94
CA TYR A 434 -27.99 18.08 14.49
C TYR A 434 -27.06 19.30 14.31
N GLU A 435 -27.50 20.31 13.56
CA GLU A 435 -26.84 21.62 13.65
C GLU A 435 -26.95 22.15 15.09
N HIS A 436 -25.88 22.79 15.55
CA HIS A 436 -25.75 23.13 16.96
C HIS A 436 -25.12 24.49 17.19
N ASP A 437 -25.35 25.06 18.37
CA ASP A 437 -24.70 26.28 18.83
C ASP A 437 -23.30 26.01 19.45
N GLU A 438 -22.67 27.04 19.99
CA GLU A 438 -21.27 27.01 20.45
C GLU A 438 -20.98 26.00 21.57
N VAL A 439 -22.01 25.56 22.30
CA VAL A 439 -21.91 24.55 23.37
C VAL A 439 -22.44 23.17 22.95
N GLY A 440 -23.02 23.06 21.75
CA GLY A 440 -23.51 21.82 21.16
C GLY A 440 -25.02 21.58 21.29
N HIS A 441 -25.80 22.58 21.74
CA HIS A 441 -27.26 22.46 21.77
C HIS A 441 -27.85 22.60 20.36
N VAL A 442 -28.92 21.86 20.10
CA VAL A 442 -29.63 21.91 18.82
C VAL A 442 -30.02 23.34 18.44
N THR A 443 -29.90 23.68 17.17
CA THR A 443 -30.39 24.96 16.66
C THR A 443 -30.89 24.86 15.23
N GLU A 444 -32.00 25.56 14.97
CA GLU A 444 -32.54 25.81 13.63
C GLU A 444 -32.47 27.31 13.28
N ASP A 445 -31.81 28.11 14.13
CA ASP A 445 -31.67 29.54 13.89
C ASP A 445 -30.79 29.79 12.65
N VAL A 446 -31.31 30.57 11.72
CA VAL A 446 -30.67 30.85 10.42
C VAL A 446 -29.29 31.47 10.61
N SER A 447 -29.15 32.43 11.53
CA SER A 447 -27.89 33.15 11.74
C SER A 447 -26.83 32.23 12.34
N LYS A 448 -27.21 31.38 13.30
CA LYS A 448 -26.33 30.37 13.90
C LYS A 448 -25.93 29.30 12.89
N ARG A 449 -26.87 28.82 12.07
CA ARG A 449 -26.60 27.85 11.01
C ARG A 449 -25.54 28.38 10.04
N ILE A 450 -25.69 29.61 9.55
CA ILE A 450 -24.72 30.24 8.65
C ILE A 450 -23.36 30.37 9.33
N ALA A 451 -23.33 30.83 10.58
CA ALA A 451 -22.09 31.02 11.33
C ALA A 451 -21.33 29.70 11.55
N MET A 452 -22.04 28.63 11.93
CA MET A 452 -21.45 27.31 12.19
C MET A 452 -20.98 26.60 10.93
N ALA A 453 -21.75 26.70 9.84
CA ALA A 453 -21.27 26.26 8.53
C ALA A 453 -19.97 26.99 8.19
N GLY A 454 -20.02 28.33 8.23
CA GLY A 454 -18.88 29.18 7.92
C GLY A 454 -17.65 28.85 8.77
N LYS A 455 -17.83 28.58 10.07
CA LYS A 455 -16.76 28.11 10.97
C LYS A 455 -16.13 26.81 10.49
N ARG A 456 -16.93 25.78 10.16
CA ARG A 456 -16.40 24.51 9.64
C ARG A 456 -15.63 24.74 8.34
N PHE A 457 -16.13 25.60 7.45
CA PHE A 457 -15.46 25.92 6.18
C PHE A 457 -14.18 26.77 6.32
N LYS A 458 -14.07 27.66 7.32
CA LYS A 458 -12.81 28.39 7.60
C LYS A 458 -11.61 27.48 7.80
N LYS A 459 -11.85 26.22 8.23
CA LYS A 459 -10.79 25.22 8.34
C LYS A 459 -10.08 24.96 7.02
N PHE A 460 -10.73 25.08 5.86
CA PHE A 460 -10.05 24.92 4.56
C PHE A 460 -8.90 25.91 4.39
N GLU A 461 -9.07 27.16 4.83
CA GLU A 461 -8.00 28.17 4.80
C GLU A 461 -6.84 27.79 5.73
N ALA A 462 -7.16 27.23 6.90
CA ALA A 462 -6.15 26.76 7.84
C ALA A 462 -5.40 25.54 7.30
N ILE A 463 -6.10 24.59 6.66
CA ILE A 463 -5.56 23.38 6.03
C ILE A 463 -4.62 23.74 4.86
N ALA A 464 -4.96 24.76 4.07
CA ALA A 464 -4.15 25.19 2.94
C ALA A 464 -2.72 25.60 3.33
N ARG A 465 -2.45 25.93 4.61
CA ARG A 465 -1.11 26.25 5.13
C ARG A 465 -0.20 25.02 5.23
N ASP A 466 -0.78 23.85 5.47
CA ASP A 466 -0.09 22.56 5.49
C ASP A 466 -0.19 21.81 4.17
N GLY A 467 -1.02 22.31 3.24
CA GLY A 467 -1.24 21.72 1.93
C GLY A 467 0.06 21.57 1.16
N ARG A 468 0.28 20.39 0.59
CA ARG A 468 1.54 20.05 -0.09
C ARG A 468 1.38 20.25 -1.59
N PRO A 469 2.34 20.91 -2.25
CA PRO A 469 2.35 20.95 -3.71
C PRO A 469 2.63 19.54 -4.26
N PRO A 470 2.25 19.27 -5.52
CA PRO A 470 2.67 18.04 -6.21
C PRO A 470 4.19 17.96 -6.31
N THR A 471 4.74 16.76 -6.19
CA THR A 471 6.18 16.50 -6.35
C THR A 471 6.51 16.33 -7.83
N VAL A 472 7.61 16.95 -8.28
CA VAL A 472 8.12 16.80 -9.65
C VAL A 472 9.31 15.86 -9.66
N PHE A 473 9.29 14.88 -10.55
CA PHE A 473 10.39 13.95 -10.81
C PHE A 473 10.84 14.06 -12.28
N GLY A 474 12.15 13.96 -12.53
CA GLY A 474 12.71 14.13 -13.88
C GLY A 474 13.04 15.58 -14.21
N ASP A 475 13.39 15.83 -15.47
CA ASP A 475 13.78 17.15 -15.97
C ASP A 475 12.56 18.10 -16.04
N PRO A 476 12.56 19.25 -15.36
CA PRO A 476 11.49 20.24 -15.46
C PRO A 476 11.19 20.70 -16.90
N GLU A 477 12.18 20.65 -17.81
CA GLU A 477 12.06 21.07 -19.21
C GLU A 477 11.73 19.90 -20.16
N ALA A 478 11.34 18.74 -19.62
CA ALA A 478 10.96 17.58 -20.41
C ALA A 478 9.78 17.86 -21.37
N GLU A 479 9.83 17.25 -22.56
CA GLU A 479 8.80 17.37 -23.60
C GLU A 479 7.44 16.81 -23.14
N ILE A 480 7.48 15.75 -22.34
CA ILE A 480 6.32 15.01 -21.86
C ILE A 480 6.19 15.20 -20.35
N THR A 481 5.01 15.62 -19.89
CA THR A 481 4.67 15.65 -18.47
C THR A 481 3.61 14.61 -18.17
N PHE A 482 4.00 13.56 -17.46
CA PHE A 482 3.05 12.64 -16.83
C PHE A 482 2.43 13.27 -15.60
N VAL A 483 1.15 12.99 -15.38
CA VAL A 483 0.39 13.43 -14.21
C VAL A 483 -0.22 12.20 -13.55
N SER A 484 0.02 12.00 -12.25
CA SER A 484 -0.48 10.81 -11.55
C SER A 484 -0.58 10.99 -10.02
N TRP A 485 -1.08 9.95 -9.36
CA TRP A 485 -1.21 9.84 -7.92
C TRP A 485 -1.14 8.38 -7.45
N GLY A 486 -0.93 8.16 -6.14
CA GLY A 486 -0.88 6.84 -5.52
C GLY A 486 0.18 5.89 -6.12
N SER A 487 -0.14 4.59 -6.17
CA SER A 487 0.77 3.53 -6.65
C SER A 487 1.31 3.70 -8.07
N SER A 488 0.65 4.49 -8.92
CA SER A 488 1.08 4.74 -10.30
C SER A 488 2.45 5.43 -10.39
N ARG A 489 2.97 6.04 -9.31
CA ARG A 489 4.30 6.67 -9.31
C ARG A 489 5.40 5.72 -9.77
N GLY A 490 5.51 4.56 -9.12
CA GLY A 490 6.62 3.63 -9.35
C GLY A 490 6.75 3.21 -10.81
N PRO A 491 5.66 2.70 -11.43
CA PRO A 491 5.66 2.32 -12.83
C PRO A 491 6.03 3.47 -13.78
N ILE A 492 5.57 4.69 -13.50
CA ILE A 492 5.89 5.87 -14.31
C ILE A 492 7.37 6.24 -14.20
N LEU A 493 7.96 6.19 -13.00
CA LEU A 493 9.38 6.48 -12.81
C LEU A 493 10.28 5.49 -13.57
N GLU A 494 9.93 4.19 -13.57
CA GLU A 494 10.63 3.20 -14.41
C GLU A 494 10.40 3.47 -15.90
N ALA A 495 9.19 3.85 -16.32
CA ALA A 495 8.90 4.19 -17.71
C ALA A 495 9.70 5.42 -18.20
N ILE A 496 9.91 6.43 -17.34
CA ILE A 496 10.77 7.58 -17.64
C ILE A 496 12.21 7.12 -17.93
N LYS A 497 12.77 6.20 -17.13
CA LYS A 497 14.10 5.63 -17.39
C LYS A 497 14.16 4.92 -18.75
N LEU A 498 13.13 4.14 -19.08
CA LEU A 498 13.03 3.43 -20.37
C LEU A 498 12.88 4.38 -21.57
N LEU A 499 12.10 5.46 -21.43
CA LEU A 499 11.96 6.50 -22.45
C LEU A 499 13.27 7.27 -22.66
N GLN A 500 13.98 7.59 -21.57
CA GLN A 500 15.28 8.27 -21.62
C GLN A 500 16.30 7.42 -22.39
N ALA A 501 16.32 6.10 -22.18
CA ALA A 501 17.18 5.18 -22.94
C ALA A 501 16.85 5.16 -24.46
N LYS A 502 15.62 5.54 -24.84
CA LYS A 502 15.19 5.72 -26.24
C LYS A 502 15.34 7.16 -26.74
N GLY A 503 15.99 8.04 -25.99
CA GLY A 503 16.21 9.45 -26.34
C GLY A 503 14.98 10.35 -26.18
N LYS A 504 13.93 9.93 -25.47
CA LYS A 504 12.75 10.75 -25.16
C LYS A 504 12.85 11.32 -23.74
N SER A 505 12.59 12.62 -23.59
CA SER A 505 12.58 13.30 -22.28
C SER A 505 11.18 13.34 -21.69
N ALA A 506 11.03 12.88 -20.44
CA ALA A 506 9.78 12.88 -19.71
C ALA A 506 9.98 13.22 -18.24
N ARG A 507 8.97 13.87 -17.64
CA ARG A 507 8.89 14.17 -16.21
C ARG A 507 7.56 13.71 -15.63
N LEU A 508 7.47 13.58 -14.32
CA LEU A 508 6.25 13.24 -13.59
C LEU A 508 5.90 14.34 -12.59
N VAL A 509 4.66 14.83 -12.65
CA VAL A 509 4.01 15.64 -11.61
C VAL A 509 3.08 14.71 -10.81
N HIS A 510 3.44 14.44 -9.56
CA HIS A 510 2.78 13.43 -8.72
C HIS A 510 2.09 14.04 -7.50
N PHE A 511 0.84 13.67 -7.27
CA PHE A 511 0.02 14.16 -6.17
C PHE A 511 -0.06 13.13 -5.04
N SER A 512 0.56 13.43 -3.90
CA SER A 512 0.36 12.68 -2.64
C SER A 512 -0.62 13.37 -1.68
N TRP A 513 -0.83 14.68 -1.85
CA TRP A 513 -1.92 15.43 -1.25
C TRP A 513 -3.00 15.69 -2.30
N ILE A 514 -4.15 15.04 -2.15
CA ILE A 514 -5.24 15.07 -3.14
C ILE A 514 -6.24 16.18 -2.80
N TYR A 515 -6.72 16.20 -1.56
CA TYR A 515 -7.80 17.08 -1.14
C TYR A 515 -7.51 17.66 0.25
N PRO A 516 -7.74 18.97 0.50
CA PRO A 516 -8.16 20.01 -0.44
C PRO A 516 -7.16 20.19 -1.59
N PHE A 517 -7.65 20.35 -2.81
CA PHE A 517 -6.80 20.27 -4.00
C PHE A 517 -5.83 21.46 -4.11
N PRO A 518 -4.52 21.24 -4.35
CA PRO A 518 -3.51 22.29 -4.39
C PRO A 518 -3.52 23.07 -5.73
N ALA A 519 -4.65 23.73 -6.04
CA ALA A 519 -4.93 24.35 -7.34
C ALA A 519 -3.86 25.33 -7.83
N ASN A 520 -3.34 26.19 -6.93
CA ASN A 520 -2.31 27.17 -7.29
C ASN A 520 -0.99 26.51 -7.71
N ALA A 521 -0.57 25.46 -7.02
CA ALA A 521 0.64 24.71 -7.37
C ALA A 521 0.41 23.90 -8.65
N ALA A 522 -0.74 23.22 -8.77
CA ALA A 522 -1.11 22.46 -9.96
C ALA A 522 -1.13 23.36 -11.22
N ASN A 523 -1.75 24.54 -11.14
CA ASN A 523 -1.75 25.52 -12.23
C ASN A 523 -0.33 25.84 -12.69
N LYS A 524 0.58 26.22 -11.77
CA LYS A 524 1.96 26.56 -12.11
C LYS A 524 2.72 25.41 -12.77
N LEU A 525 2.50 24.18 -12.33
CA LEU A 525 3.22 23.01 -12.82
C LEU A 525 2.68 22.49 -14.16
N LEU A 526 1.37 22.60 -14.36
CA LEU A 526 0.66 22.02 -15.51
C LEU A 526 0.35 23.03 -16.62
N SER A 527 0.45 24.34 -16.37
CA SER A 527 0.17 25.37 -17.39
C SER A 527 1.28 25.56 -18.43
N ALA A 528 2.40 24.85 -18.33
CA ALA A 528 3.50 24.92 -19.29
C ALA A 528 3.20 24.11 -20.56
N GLY A 529 3.62 24.60 -21.73
CA GLY A 529 3.34 24.07 -23.08
C GLY A 529 3.94 22.70 -23.44
N THR A 530 4.09 21.82 -22.45
CA THR A 530 4.48 20.41 -22.60
C THR A 530 3.26 19.54 -22.87
N ARG A 531 3.47 18.38 -23.49
CA ARG A 531 2.43 17.38 -23.69
C ARG A 531 2.04 16.76 -22.35
N LEU A 532 0.84 17.07 -21.84
CA LEU A 532 0.32 16.51 -20.59
C LEU A 532 -0.36 15.15 -20.85
N ILE A 533 0.03 14.13 -20.09
CA ILE A 533 -0.57 12.79 -20.15
C ILE A 533 -0.95 12.36 -18.72
N ASP A 534 -2.24 12.19 -18.49
CA ASP A 534 -2.77 11.66 -17.23
C ASP A 534 -2.64 10.13 -17.20
N ILE A 535 -2.16 9.58 -16.09
CA ILE A 535 -1.96 8.14 -15.91
C ILE A 535 -2.62 7.71 -14.61
N GLU A 536 -3.67 6.90 -14.72
CA GLU A 536 -4.47 6.44 -13.58
C GLU A 536 -4.94 5.00 -13.76
N GLN A 537 -5.09 4.28 -12.64
CA GLN A 537 -5.71 2.95 -12.64
C GLN A 537 -7.24 3.01 -12.45
N ASN A 538 -7.94 3.81 -13.26
CA ASN A 538 -9.41 3.84 -13.28
C ASN A 538 -9.93 4.26 -14.66
N ALA A 539 -11.20 3.96 -14.95
CA ALA A 539 -11.77 4.16 -16.29
C ALA A 539 -12.06 5.63 -16.67
N MET A 540 -12.11 6.56 -15.71
CA MET A 540 -12.60 7.93 -15.93
C MET A 540 -11.49 9.00 -15.94
N GLY A 541 -10.31 8.69 -15.41
CA GLY A 541 -9.28 9.69 -15.09
C GLY A 541 -9.79 10.63 -14.00
N GLN A 542 -10.01 10.09 -12.80
CA GLN A 542 -10.64 10.81 -11.68
C GLN A 542 -9.81 11.98 -11.16
N LEU A 543 -8.47 11.87 -11.14
CA LEU A 543 -7.58 12.99 -10.85
C LEU A 543 -7.64 14.03 -11.98
N ALA A 544 -7.66 13.62 -13.25
CA ALA A 544 -7.81 14.57 -14.36
C ALA A 544 -9.13 15.36 -14.27
N LEU A 545 -10.22 14.73 -13.80
CA LEU A 545 -11.49 15.43 -13.53
C LEU A 545 -11.34 16.45 -12.40
N LEU A 546 -10.68 16.07 -11.30
CA LEU A 546 -10.43 16.96 -10.15
C LEU A 546 -9.52 18.15 -10.52
N ILE A 547 -8.47 17.90 -11.31
CA ILE A 547 -7.60 18.95 -11.85
C ILE A 547 -8.45 19.94 -12.63
N ARG A 548 -9.31 19.45 -13.54
CA ARG A 548 -10.17 20.31 -14.35
C ARG A 548 -11.13 21.12 -13.49
N GLU A 549 -11.75 20.50 -12.49
CA GLU A 549 -12.67 21.16 -11.56
C GLU A 549 -12.01 22.36 -10.86
N HIS A 550 -10.80 22.17 -10.34
CA HIS A 550 -10.14 23.19 -9.53
C HIS A 550 -9.25 24.18 -10.29
N THR A 551 -8.87 23.87 -11.53
CA THR A 551 -7.91 24.69 -12.31
C THR A 551 -8.43 25.12 -13.67
N GLY A 552 -9.46 24.46 -14.20
CA GLY A 552 -9.89 24.60 -15.60
C GLY A 552 -8.99 23.91 -16.62
N ILE A 553 -7.84 23.34 -16.21
CA ILE A 553 -6.91 22.64 -17.10
C ILE A 553 -7.56 21.34 -17.58
N PHE A 554 -7.62 21.16 -18.91
CA PHE A 554 -8.15 19.95 -19.53
C PHE A 554 -7.01 19.08 -20.08
N ILE A 555 -6.72 17.98 -19.39
CA ILE A 555 -5.75 16.98 -19.86
C ILE A 555 -6.45 16.07 -20.88
N ARG A 556 -6.08 16.23 -22.15
CA ARG A 556 -6.69 15.51 -23.29
C ARG A 556 -6.23 14.06 -23.39
N GLU A 557 -4.93 13.83 -23.19
CA GLU A 557 -4.33 12.52 -23.32
C GLU A 557 -4.35 11.77 -21.99
N LYS A 558 -4.86 10.54 -22.02
CA LYS A 558 -4.98 9.70 -20.83
C LYS A 558 -4.52 8.27 -21.11
N LEU A 559 -3.77 7.71 -20.18
CA LEU A 559 -3.39 6.30 -20.14
C LEU A 559 -4.07 5.68 -18.92
N LEU A 560 -5.26 5.13 -19.17
CA LEU A 560 -6.12 4.58 -18.15
C LEU A 560 -6.05 3.06 -18.17
N LYS A 561 -5.92 2.43 -16.99
CA LYS A 561 -5.95 0.97 -16.83
C LYS A 561 -6.97 0.56 -15.77
N TYR A 562 -7.87 -0.35 -16.11
CA TYR A 562 -9.00 -0.75 -15.27
C TYR A 562 -9.34 -2.24 -15.45
N ASP A 563 -8.33 -3.07 -15.72
CA ASP A 563 -8.43 -4.52 -15.87
C ASP A 563 -8.16 -5.30 -14.57
N GLY A 564 -7.98 -4.58 -13.45
CA GLY A 564 -7.63 -5.15 -12.15
C GLY A 564 -6.15 -5.52 -11.97
N ARG A 565 -5.30 -5.30 -12.97
CA ARG A 565 -3.86 -5.63 -12.92
C ARG A 565 -2.99 -4.41 -12.65
N PRO A 566 -1.80 -4.60 -12.05
CA PRO A 566 -0.84 -3.51 -11.88
C PRO A 566 -0.47 -2.85 -13.20
N LEU A 567 -0.17 -1.56 -13.16
CA LEU A 567 0.39 -0.83 -14.30
C LEU A 567 1.86 -1.21 -14.48
N TYR A 568 2.24 -1.61 -15.69
CA TYR A 568 3.63 -1.94 -16.02
C TYR A 568 4.34 -0.77 -16.72
N PRO A 569 5.63 -0.51 -16.45
CA PRO A 569 6.40 0.53 -17.13
C PRO A 569 6.36 0.42 -18.66
N GLU A 570 6.40 -0.81 -19.18
CA GLU A 570 6.41 -1.12 -20.61
C GLU A 570 5.11 -0.67 -21.28
N GLU A 571 3.96 -0.77 -20.60
CA GLU A 571 2.66 -0.31 -21.12
C GLU A 571 2.65 1.19 -21.36
N ILE A 572 3.27 1.95 -20.45
CA ILE A 572 3.39 3.40 -20.58
C ILE A 572 4.30 3.73 -21.77
N VAL A 573 5.44 3.06 -21.88
CA VAL A 573 6.38 3.24 -22.99
C VAL A 573 5.73 2.92 -24.33
N GLU A 574 5.02 1.80 -24.45
CA GLU A 574 4.32 1.36 -25.68
C GLU A 574 3.30 2.41 -26.16
N ARG A 575 2.62 3.09 -25.24
CA ARG A 575 1.59 4.08 -25.56
C ARG A 575 2.13 5.47 -25.89
N VAL A 576 3.38 5.74 -25.52
CA VAL A 576 4.04 7.05 -25.67
C VAL A 576 5.14 7.04 -26.75
N SER A 577 5.63 5.85 -27.11
CA SER A 577 6.67 5.62 -28.12
C SER A 577 6.24 6.02 -29.53
#